data_AF-A0A6F8PUY4-F1
#
_entry.id   AF-A0A6F8PUY4-F1
#
_cell.length_a   1.000
_cell.length_b   1.000
_cell.length_c   1.000
_cell.angle_alpha   90.00
_cell.angle_beta   90.00
_cell.angle_gamma   90.00
#
_symmetry.space_group_name_H-M   'P 1'
#
loop_
_entity.id
_entity.type
_entity.pdbx_description
1 polymer ?
#
loop_
_entity_poly.entity_id
_entity_poly.type
_entity_poly.pdbx_seq_one_letter_code
_entity_poly.pdbx_strand_id
1 'polypeptide(L)' 'MNTINGFANPSMLAYQGIQQNFQRVAENTSNIVQPQADFNQTANALIDNRMAQTDIEALAKVLKTQDAMLGQLFEGWA' A
#
# COMPACT_ATOMS: atom_id res chain seq x y z
N MET A 1 -14.54 -20.03 -21.81
CA MET A 1 -13.43 -19.16 -22.26
C MET A 1 -12.34 -19.23 -21.21
N ASN A 2 -11.10 -19.36 -21.66
CA ASN A 2 -9.95 -19.89 -20.93
C ASN A 2 -9.46 -18.92 -19.84
N THR A 3 -9.59 -19.30 -18.57
CA THR A 3 -8.95 -18.60 -17.43
C THR A 3 -7.48 -18.99 -17.39
N ILE A 4 -6.60 -18.12 -17.89
CA ILE A 4 -5.17 -18.27 -17.69
C ILE A 4 -4.88 -18.00 -16.21
N ASN A 5 -4.51 -19.07 -15.50
CA ASN A 5 -4.11 -19.08 -14.10
C ASN A 5 -2.93 -18.13 -13.81
N GLY A 6 -3.02 -17.40 -12.69
CA GLY A 6 -1.97 -17.50 -11.66
C GLY A 6 -1.10 -16.28 -11.34
N PHE A 7 -1.02 -15.26 -12.18
CA PHE A 7 -0.19 -14.08 -11.88
C PHE A 7 -1.08 -12.87 -11.62
N ALA A 8 -1.36 -12.59 -10.34
CA ALA A 8 -1.96 -11.32 -9.98
C ALA A 8 -1.00 -10.20 -10.44
N ASN A 9 -1.50 -9.30 -11.30
CA ASN A 9 -0.73 -8.15 -11.77
C ASN A 9 -0.12 -7.44 -10.55
N PRO A 10 1.21 -7.30 -10.44
CA PRO A 10 1.79 -6.76 -9.22
C PRO A 10 1.41 -5.29 -8.99
N SER A 11 0.94 -4.57 -10.01
CA SER A 11 0.33 -3.25 -9.84
C SER A 11 -1.04 -3.33 -9.18
N MET A 12 -1.84 -4.34 -9.52
CA MET A 12 -3.12 -4.58 -8.86
C MET A 12 -2.93 -4.97 -7.39
N LEU A 13 -1.95 -5.83 -7.09
CA LEU A 13 -1.59 -6.19 -5.72
C LEU A 13 -1.06 -4.97 -4.94
N ALA A 14 -0.18 -4.16 -5.56
CA ALA A 14 0.33 -2.96 -4.94
C ALA A 14 -0.77 -1.93 -4.66
N TYR A 15 -1.71 -1.75 -5.59
CA TYR A 15 -2.87 -0.88 -5.40
C TYR A 15 -3.75 -1.36 -4.23
N GLN A 16 -4.07 -2.65 -4.17
CA GLN A 16 -4.84 -3.23 -3.08
C GLN A 16 -4.13 -3.07 -1.73
N GLY A 17 -2.82 -3.31 -1.67
CA GLY A 17 -2.03 -3.13 -0.46
C GLY A 17 -1.95 -1.66 -0.01
N ILE A 18 -1.88 -0.71 -0.95
CA ILE A 18 -1.95 0.72 -0.63
C ILE A 18 -3.31 1.06 -0.02
N GLN A 19 -4.41 0.59 -0.60
CA GLN A 19 -5.75 0.83 -0.05
C GLN A 19 -5.91 0.27 1.37
N GLN A 20 -5.44 -0.96 1.61
CA GLN A 20 -5.48 -1.59 2.93
C GLN A 20 -4.66 -0.80 3.97
N ASN A 21 -3.46 -0.32 3.60
CA ASN A 21 -2.65 0.47 4.51
C ASN A 21 -3.26 1.85 4.80
N PHE A 22 -3.91 2.50 3.84
CA PHE A 22 -4.66 3.74 4.10
C PHE A 22 -5.84 3.51 5.04
N GLN A 23 -6.55 2.39 4.92
CA GLN A 23 -7.61 2.01 5.86
C GLN A 23 -7.04 1.82 7.27
N ARG A 24 -5.92 1.09 7.40
CA ARG A 24 -5.23 0.91 8.68
C ARG A 24 -4.79 2.24 9.31
N VAL A 25 -4.26 3.17 8.51
CA VAL A 25 -3.93 4.52 8.99
C VAL A 25 -5.16 5.24 9.53
N ALA A 26 -6.29 5.18 8.82
CA ALA A 26 -7.53 5.80 9.27
C ALA A 26 -8.05 5.20 10.59
N GLU A 27 -8.01 3.86 10.72
CA GLU A 27 -8.40 3.15 11.94
C GLU A 27 -7.50 3.53 13.13
N ASN A 28 -6.19 3.52 12.93
CA ASN A 28 -5.23 3.92 13.95
C ASN A 28 -5.37 5.38 14.35
N THR A 29 -5.60 6.28 13.39
CA THR A 29 -5.88 7.69 13.70
C THR A 29 -7.13 7.82 14.57
N SER A 30 -8.18 7.06 14.29
CA SER A 30 -9.37 6.99 15.15
C SER A 30 -9.02 6.51 16.56
N ASN A 31 -8.18 5.47 16.68
CA ASN A 31 -7.73 4.94 17.97
C ASN A 31 -6.87 5.92 18.76
N ILE A 32 -6.05 6.74 18.10
CA ILE A 32 -5.17 7.73 18.75
C ILE A 32 -5.99 8.89 19.33
N VAL A 33 -7.03 9.35 18.64
CA VAL A 33 -7.82 10.51 19.06
C VAL A 33 -8.95 10.14 20.03
N GLN A 34 -9.12 8.86 20.36
CA GLN A 34 -10.12 8.42 21.32
C GLN A 34 -9.77 8.93 22.73
N PRO A 35 -10.70 9.64 23.40
CA PRO A 35 -10.44 10.29 24.70
C PRO A 35 -10.18 9.33 25.87
N GLN A 36 -10.34 8.02 25.66
CA GLN A 36 -10.07 6.97 26.66
C GLN A 36 -8.99 5.97 26.20
N ALA A 37 -8.24 6.28 25.14
CA ALA A 37 -7.19 5.38 24.67
C ALA A 37 -6.08 5.23 25.72
N ASP A 38 -5.72 4.00 26.05
CA ASP A 38 -4.53 3.70 26.86
C ASP A 38 -3.28 4.24 26.14
N PHE A 39 -2.29 4.69 26.90
CA PHE A 39 -0.97 5.05 26.38
C PHE A 39 -0.39 3.94 25.50
N ASN A 40 -0.47 2.67 25.93
CA ASN A 40 0.06 1.56 25.15
C ASN A 40 -0.69 1.36 23.82
N GLN A 41 -2.01 1.54 23.82
CA GLN A 41 -2.83 1.47 22.62
C GLN A 41 -2.47 2.59 21.63
N THR A 42 -2.29 3.81 22.16
CA THR A 42 -1.87 4.98 21.37
C THR A 42 -0.48 4.79 20.78
N ALA A 43 0.48 4.30 21.57
CA ALA A 43 1.84 4.02 21.13
C ALA A 43 1.87 2.96 20.02
N ASN A 44 1.13 1.86 20.17
CA ASN A 44 1.03 0.83 19.15
C ASN A 44 0.39 1.36 17.86
N ALA A 45 -0.68 2.17 17.95
CA ALA A 45 -1.32 2.78 16.78
C ALA A 45 -0.38 3.74 16.03
N LEU A 46 0.47 4.49 16.75
CA LEU A 46 1.48 5.36 16.13
C LEU A 46 2.59 4.57 15.43
N ILE A 47 3.07 3.49 16.06
CA ILE A 47 4.06 2.59 15.45
C ILE A 47 3.48 1.95 14.19
N ASP A 48 2.26 1.44 14.27
CA ASP A 48 1.55 0.83 13.16
C ASP A 48 1.33 1.82 12.01
N ASN A 49 1.03 3.10 12.30
CA ASN A 49 0.95 4.15 11.30
C ASN A 49 2.28 4.34 10.56
N ARG A 50 3.40 4.29 11.28
CA ARG A 50 4.73 4.42 10.65
C ARG A 50 5.06 3.23 9.75
N MET A 51 4.68 2.03 10.16
CA MET A 51 4.82 0.82 9.34
C MET A 51 3.95 0.91 8.09
N ALA A 52 2.67 1.24 8.25
CA ALA A 52 1.72 1.37 7.13
C ALA A 52 2.16 2.44 6.11
N GLN A 53 2.72 3.56 6.58
CA GLN A 53 3.31 4.56 5.69
C GLN A 53 4.49 4.00 4.88
N THR A 54 5.39 3.28 5.55
CA THR A 54 6.56 2.65 4.89
C THR A 54 6.12 1.65 3.83
N ASP A 55 5.08 0.86 4.12
CA ASP A 55 4.51 -0.10 3.18
C ASP A 55 3.87 0.60 1.98
N ILE A 56 3.12 1.70 2.20
CA ILE A 56 2.55 2.51 1.10
C ILE A 56 3.67 3.03 0.19
N GLU A 57 4.75 3.57 0.74
CA GLU A 57 5.89 4.09 -0.02
C GLU A 57 6.56 2.98 -0.85
N ALA A 58 6.75 1.80 -0.27
CA ALA A 58 7.30 0.65 -0.97
C ALA A 58 6.40 0.17 -2.12
N LEU A 59 5.09 0.05 -1.89
CA LEU A 59 4.12 -0.35 -2.91
C LEU A 59 3.97 0.70 -4.01
N ALA A 60 4.01 1.99 -3.68
CA ALA A 60 4.03 3.06 -4.66
C ALA A 60 5.27 3.00 -5.57
N LYS A 61 6.42 2.56 -5.03
CA LYS A 61 7.62 2.32 -5.82
C LYS A 61 7.45 1.14 -6.79
N VAL A 62 6.71 0.09 -6.41
CA VAL A 62 6.38 -1.03 -7.31
C VAL A 62 5.55 -0.51 -8.50
N LEU A 63 4.53 0.31 -8.24
CA LEU A 63 3.71 0.91 -9.31
C LEU A 63 4.56 1.74 -10.27
N LYS A 64 5.41 2.63 -9.74
CA LYS A 64 6.32 3.44 -10.56
C LYS A 64 7.30 2.61 -11.38
N THR A 65 7.82 1.52 -10.81
CA THR A 65 8.75 0.64 -11.51
C THR A 65 8.06 -0.06 -12.68
N GLN A 66 6.81 -0.49 -12.50
CA GLN A 66 6.04 -1.09 -13.59
C GLN A 66 5.71 -0.08 -14.68
N ASP A 67 5.29 1.13 -14.31
CA ASP A 67 5.04 2.20 -15.27
C ASP A 67 6.29 2.52 -16.10
N ALA A 68 7.46 2.63 -15.44
CA ALA A 68 8.74 2.84 -16.12
C ALA A 68 9.13 1.69 -17.07
N MET A 69 8.92 0.43 -16.68
CA MET A 69 9.16 -0.72 -17.57
C MET A 69 8.24 -0.71 -18.79
N LEU A 70 6.96 -0.38 -18.60
CA LEU A 70 6.02 -0.23 -19.72
C LEU A 70 6.44 0.92 -20.63
N GLY A 71 6.84 2.06 -20.07
CA GLY A 71 7.38 3.20 -20.83
C GLY A 71 8.58 2.81 -21.70
N GLN A 72 9.58 2.14 -21.12
CA GLN A 72 10.76 1.65 -21.85
C GLN A 72 10.41 0.65 -22.95
N LEU A 73 9.42 -0.23 -22.71
CA LEU A 73 8.91 -1.11 -23.76
C LEU A 73 8.27 -0.32 -24.89
N PHE A 74 7.46 0.70 -24.63
CA PHE A 74 6.85 1.50 -25.71
C PHE A 74 7.86 2.37 -26.46
N GLU A 75 8.86 2.94 -25.76
CA GLU A 75 9.93 3.72 -26.38
C GLU A 75 10.85 2.86 -27.27
N GLY A 76 11.04 1.58 -26.95
CA GLY A 76 11.83 0.66 -27.77
C GLY A 76 11.11 0.15 -29.04
N TRP A 77 9.81 0.40 -29.19
CA TRP A 77 9.03 0.05 -30.40
C TRP A 77 8.81 1.24 -31.35
N ALA A 78 9.17 2.46 -30.93
CA ALA A 78 9.14 3.68 -31.73
C ALA A 78 10.50 3.95 -32.39
#